data_AF-A0A7J9EI80-F1
#
_entry.id   AF-A0A7J9EI80-F1
#
_cell.length_a   1.000
_cell.length_b   1.000
_cell.length_c   1.000
_cell.angle_alpha   90.00
_cell.angle_beta   90.00
_cell.angle_gamma   90.00
#
_symmetry.space_group_name_H-M   'P 1'
#
loop_
_entity.id
_entity.type
_entity.pdbx_description
1 polymer ?
#
loop_
_entity_poly.entity_id
_entity_poly.type
_entity_poly.pdbx_seq_one_letter_code
_entity_poly.pdbx_strand_id
1 'polypeptide(L)'
;MVKKETLRVLDLNPPSLPKRHHVILKFLISFLLLGLAFRLFVSDSLSFFTSSVVEAPPPLVEETNVVIEPPLPATSAGDLLSVNESKTIPNEEISMSFNASNGECDLFVGDWVPDPSAPVYTNSSCRDIEAHQNCMMNGRPDSGYLYWRWNPRSCELPRFDPEKFLDLMKNKWWAFIGDSISRNHVQSFLCILSQ
;
A
#
# COMPACT_ATOMS: atom_id res chain seq x y z
N MET A 1 72.45 45.64 17.04
CA MET A 1 71.84 46.17 18.28
C MET A 1 71.10 45.02 18.96
N VAL A 2 71.58 44.53 20.10
CA VAL A 2 71.00 43.36 20.78
C VAL A 2 69.83 43.80 21.66
N LYS A 3 68.72 43.05 21.66
CA LYS A 3 67.70 43.18 22.72
C LYS A 3 67.24 41.80 23.20
N LYS A 4 67.46 41.53 24.49
CA LYS A 4 67.10 40.29 25.20
C LYS A 4 65.59 40.13 25.33
N GLU A 5 65.09 38.99 24.89
CA GLU A 5 64.58 37.91 25.75
C GLU A 5 63.77 38.28 27.01
N THR A 6 62.48 37.91 27.03
CA THR A 6 61.75 37.58 28.27
C THR A 6 60.69 36.51 27.95
N LEU A 7 61.05 35.24 28.14
CA LEU A 7 60.16 34.10 27.88
C LEU A 7 59.37 33.80 29.16
N ARG A 8 58.06 34.08 29.15
CA ARG A 8 57.19 33.73 30.28
C ARG A 8 56.89 32.23 30.25
N VAL A 9 57.26 31.52 31.32
CA VAL A 9 56.79 30.17 31.59
C VAL A 9 55.27 30.21 31.79
N LEU A 10 54.53 29.37 31.08
CA LEU A 10 53.08 29.22 31.25
C LEU A 10 52.81 28.11 32.27
N ASP A 11 52.42 28.51 33.48
CA ASP A 11 51.93 27.58 34.51
C ASP A 11 50.59 26.95 34.10
N LEU A 12 50.63 25.72 33.60
CA LEU A 12 49.44 24.90 33.37
C LEU A 12 49.12 24.08 34.61
N ASN A 13 48.35 24.66 35.53
CA ASN A 13 47.77 23.93 36.66
C ASN A 13 46.80 22.83 36.16
N PRO A 14 46.98 21.55 36.53
CA PRO A 14 46.06 20.49 36.13
C PRO A 14 44.68 20.64 36.83
N PRO A 15 43.57 20.34 36.15
CA PRO A 15 42.24 20.46 36.74
C PRO A 15 42.03 19.43 37.87
N SER A 16 41.45 19.89 38.98
CA SER A 16 41.25 19.06 40.17
C SER A 16 40.33 17.85 39.91
N LEU A 17 40.70 16.71 40.51
CA LEU A 17 40.06 15.39 40.39
C LEU A 17 38.52 15.39 40.22
N PRO A 18 37.71 16.04 41.07
CA PRO A 18 36.24 15.99 40.93
C PRO A 18 35.73 16.59 39.61
N LYS A 19 36.40 17.61 39.05
CA LYS A 19 36.02 18.18 37.73
C LYS A 19 36.26 17.18 36.61
N ARG A 20 37.33 16.38 36.68
CA ARG A 20 37.66 15.34 35.68
C ARG A 20 36.59 14.25 35.66
N HIS A 21 36.13 13.77 36.82
CA HIS A 21 35.05 12.78 36.90
C HIS A 21 33.72 13.33 36.37
N HIS A 22 33.37 14.59 36.67
CA HIS A 22 32.15 15.22 36.14
C HIS A 22 32.15 15.37 34.62
N VAL A 23 33.31 15.70 34.04
CA VAL A 23 33.48 15.76 32.57
C VAL A 23 33.35 14.37 31.94
N ILE A 24 34.00 13.35 32.52
CA ILE A 24 33.88 11.96 32.03
C ILE A 24 32.43 11.48 32.12
N LEU A 25 31.73 11.73 33.23
CA LEU A 25 30.33 11.35 33.42
C LEU A 25 29.41 12.01 32.37
N LYS A 26 29.64 13.29 32.02
CA LYS A 26 28.91 13.96 30.93
C LYS A 26 29.16 13.32 29.57
N PHE A 27 30.39 12.93 29.26
CA PHE A 27 30.68 12.19 28.03
C PHE A 27 29.99 10.83 28.01
N LEU A 28 30.04 10.06 29.10
CA LEU A 28 29.35 8.78 29.20
C LEU A 28 27.83 8.90 29.00
N ILE A 29 27.19 9.88 29.64
CA ILE A 29 25.76 10.17 29.46
C ILE A 29 25.46 10.57 28.01
N SER A 30 26.29 11.41 27.40
CA SER A 30 26.13 11.83 26.00
C SER A 30 26.23 10.65 25.03
N PHE A 31 27.23 9.77 25.19
CA PHE A 31 27.36 8.55 24.38
C PHE A 31 26.20 7.58 24.58
N LEU A 32 25.68 7.45 25.80
CA LEU A 32 24.53 6.59 26.10
C LEU A 32 23.25 7.12 25.45
N LEU A 33 23.00 8.44 25.54
CA LEU A 33 21.86 9.10 24.88
C LEU A 33 21.96 9.03 23.35
N LEU A 34 23.14 9.29 22.78
CA LEU A 34 23.36 9.18 21.34
C LEU A 34 23.22 7.72 20.86
N GLY A 35 23.70 6.76 21.65
CA GLY A 35 23.52 5.33 21.41
C GLY A 35 22.06 4.89 21.48
N LEU A 36 21.27 5.40 22.43
CA LEU A 36 19.82 5.17 22.52
C LEU A 36 19.07 5.79 21.33
N ALA A 37 19.38 7.05 20.98
CA ALA A 37 18.79 7.72 19.83
C ALA A 37 19.11 6.98 18.51
N PHE A 38 20.37 6.57 18.32
CA PHE A 38 20.77 5.73 17.19
C PHE A 38 20.06 4.38 17.22
N ARG A 39 19.95 3.70 18.38
CA ARG A 39 19.21 2.44 18.50
C ARG A 39 17.73 2.60 18.14
N LEU A 40 17.05 3.65 18.58
CA LEU A 40 15.65 3.89 18.23
C LEU A 40 15.50 4.17 16.73
N PHE A 41 16.27 5.14 16.21
CA PHE A 41 16.25 5.51 14.79
C PHE A 41 16.59 4.34 13.85
N VAL A 42 17.57 3.50 14.25
CA VAL A 42 17.98 2.30 13.52
C VAL A 42 17.01 1.13 13.73
N SER A 43 16.24 1.09 14.81
CA SER A 43 15.18 0.07 14.98
C SER A 43 13.97 0.40 14.11
N ASP A 44 13.55 1.67 14.05
CA ASP A 44 12.58 2.14 13.05
C ASP A 44 13.10 1.81 11.63
N SER A 45 14.35 2.18 11.33
CA SER A 45 14.94 1.96 9.99
C SER A 45 15.08 0.47 9.65
N LEU A 46 15.57 -0.39 10.55
CA LEU A 46 15.70 -1.83 10.26
C LEU A 46 14.34 -2.54 10.19
N SER A 47 13.32 -2.10 10.94
CA SER A 47 11.97 -2.67 10.82
C SER A 47 11.43 -2.52 9.39
N PHE A 48 11.80 -1.44 8.70
CA PHE A 48 11.51 -1.22 7.28
C PHE A 48 12.46 -1.95 6.32
N PHE A 49 13.72 -2.17 6.69
CA PHE A 49 14.74 -2.74 5.79
C PHE A 49 14.93 -4.26 5.88
N THR A 50 14.52 -4.95 6.96
CA THR A 50 14.64 -6.41 7.08
C THR A 50 13.46 -7.17 6.46
N SER A 51 13.12 -6.85 5.21
CA SER A 51 12.42 -7.77 4.31
C SER A 51 13.35 -8.00 3.10
N SER A 52 14.32 -8.88 3.31
CA SER A 52 15.44 -9.10 2.39
C SER A 52 14.97 -9.72 1.08
N VAL A 53 15.05 -8.95 -0.01
CA VAL A 53 14.96 -9.49 -1.38
C VAL A 53 16.13 -10.45 -1.59
N VAL A 54 15.82 -11.74 -1.79
CA VAL A 54 16.77 -12.70 -2.37
C VAL A 54 16.51 -12.71 -3.87
N GLU A 55 17.38 -12.05 -4.62
CA GLU A 55 17.30 -12.02 -6.07
C GLU A 55 17.77 -13.38 -6.64
N ALA A 56 16.81 -14.17 -7.12
CA ALA A 56 17.08 -15.39 -7.88
C ALA A 56 17.11 -15.06 -9.38
N PRO A 57 18.05 -15.63 -10.17
CA PRO A 57 18.12 -15.37 -11.60
C PRO A 57 16.89 -15.92 -12.33
N PRO A 58 16.41 -15.24 -13.40
CA PRO A 58 15.19 -15.64 -14.11
C PRO A 58 15.39 -16.95 -14.89
N PRO A 59 14.38 -17.85 -14.91
CA PRO A 59 14.39 -19.00 -15.80
C PRO A 59 14.15 -18.56 -17.25
N LEU A 60 14.83 -19.22 -18.19
CA LEU A 60 14.59 -19.05 -19.62
C LEU A 60 13.23 -19.68 -19.98
N VAL A 61 12.35 -18.91 -20.61
CA VAL A 61 11.06 -19.39 -21.13
C VAL A 61 11.17 -19.59 -22.64
N GLU A 62 10.77 -20.77 -23.10
CA GLU A 62 10.78 -21.18 -24.50
C GLU A 62 9.43 -20.82 -25.15
N GLU A 63 9.42 -19.94 -26.16
CA GLU A 63 8.19 -19.52 -26.85
C GLU A 63 7.56 -20.67 -27.64
N THR A 64 6.40 -21.15 -27.20
CA THR A 64 5.52 -22.00 -28.01
C THR A 64 4.30 -21.21 -28.45
N ASN A 65 4.33 -20.76 -29.71
CA ASN A 65 3.24 -20.00 -30.33
C ASN A 65 2.01 -20.90 -30.56
N VAL A 66 0.96 -20.70 -29.76
CA VAL A 66 -0.36 -21.32 -30.00
C VAL A 66 -1.26 -20.32 -30.74
N VAL A 67 -1.58 -20.64 -32.00
CA VAL A 67 -2.53 -19.89 -32.82
C VAL A 67 -3.95 -20.22 -32.36
N ILE A 68 -4.76 -19.19 -32.09
CA ILE A 68 -6.18 -19.32 -31.70
C ILE A 68 -7.06 -18.80 -32.84
N GLU A 69 -7.86 -19.67 -33.45
CA GLU A 69 -8.98 -19.27 -34.32
C GLU A 69 -10.21 -18.85 -33.50
N PRO A 70 -11.01 -17.88 -33.97
CA PRO A 70 -12.20 -17.39 -33.26
C PRO A 70 -13.45 -18.25 -33.53
N PRO A 71 -14.29 -18.56 -32.51
CA PRO A 71 -15.55 -19.26 -32.70
C PRO A 71 -16.70 -18.33 -33.15
N LEU A 72 -17.59 -18.84 -34.00
CA LEU A 72 -18.87 -18.20 -34.36
C LEU A 72 -19.94 -18.38 -33.25
N PRO A 73 -21.01 -17.54 -33.23
CA PRO A 73 -21.99 -17.51 -32.16
C PRO A 73 -23.11 -18.56 -32.31
N ALA A 74 -23.69 -18.99 -31.19
CA ALA A 74 -24.90 -19.80 -31.12
C ALA A 74 -26.03 -19.08 -30.36
N THR A 75 -27.27 -19.48 -30.61
CA THR A 75 -28.46 -18.60 -30.52
C THR A 75 -29.53 -19.13 -29.55
N SER A 76 -30.08 -18.24 -28.72
CA SER A 76 -31.44 -18.20 -28.10
C SER A 76 -32.10 -19.41 -27.39
N ALA A 77 -32.92 -19.04 -26.38
CA ALA A 77 -34.04 -19.73 -25.70
C ALA A 77 -33.70 -20.33 -24.31
N GLY A 78 -34.56 -20.23 -23.27
CA GLY A 78 -35.87 -19.55 -23.15
C GLY A 78 -36.48 -19.67 -21.74
N ASP A 79 -37.61 -18.99 -21.50
CA ASP A 79 -38.63 -19.13 -20.43
C ASP A 79 -38.29 -19.31 -18.92
N LEU A 80 -38.46 -18.20 -18.19
CA LEU A 80 -39.54 -17.94 -17.19
C LEU A 80 -39.94 -18.95 -16.07
N LEU A 81 -39.84 -18.41 -14.84
CA LEU A 81 -40.82 -18.39 -13.71
C LEU A 81 -40.74 -19.36 -12.48
N SER A 82 -40.43 -18.71 -11.34
CA SER A 82 -41.11 -18.76 -10.02
C SER A 82 -41.30 -20.06 -9.22
N VAL A 83 -40.86 -20.04 -7.94
CA VAL A 83 -41.68 -20.33 -6.73
C VAL A 83 -41.13 -19.51 -5.54
N ASN A 84 -42.00 -18.98 -4.67
CA ASN A 84 -41.65 -18.39 -3.38
C ASN A 84 -41.69 -19.45 -2.27
N GLU A 85 -40.76 -19.42 -1.32
CA GLU A 85 -40.97 -20.00 0.02
C GLU A 85 -40.28 -19.17 1.10
N SER A 86 -40.96 -18.94 2.23
CA SER A 86 -40.50 -18.05 3.31
C SER A 86 -40.03 -18.84 4.54
N LYS A 87 -38.91 -18.41 5.16
CA LYS A 87 -38.50 -18.92 6.49
C LYS A 87 -37.62 -17.94 7.28
N THR A 88 -37.72 -18.03 8.60
CA THR A 88 -37.17 -17.09 9.62
C THR A 88 -36.82 -17.85 10.92
N ILE A 89 -36.15 -17.29 11.95
CA ILE A 89 -35.63 -15.90 12.10
C ILE A 89 -34.09 -15.86 11.84
N PRO A 90 -33.10 -15.58 12.74
CA PRO A 90 -31.80 -15.06 12.27
C PRO A 90 -30.54 -15.86 12.67
N ASN A 91 -29.44 -15.59 11.96
CA ASN A 91 -28.09 -15.46 12.52
C ASN A 91 -27.29 -14.51 11.62
N GLU A 92 -26.47 -13.63 12.20
CA GLU A 92 -25.61 -12.72 11.44
C GLU A 92 -24.41 -13.47 10.84
N GLU A 93 -24.61 -14.07 9.67
CA GLU A 93 -23.55 -14.14 8.68
C GLU A 93 -23.76 -13.00 7.69
N ILE A 94 -22.73 -12.18 7.49
CA ILE A 94 -22.69 -11.22 6.37
C ILE A 94 -22.48 -12.03 5.09
N SER A 95 -23.54 -12.70 4.66
CA SER A 95 -23.68 -13.17 3.29
C SER A 95 -23.73 -11.93 2.41
N MET A 96 -22.59 -11.60 1.77
CA MET A 96 -22.66 -10.91 0.51
C MET A 96 -23.45 -11.82 -0.42
N SER A 97 -24.72 -11.50 -0.63
CA SER A 97 -25.60 -12.24 -1.53
C SER A 97 -25.14 -11.98 -2.97
N PHE A 98 -24.07 -12.65 -3.36
CA PHE A 98 -23.81 -12.95 -4.76
C PHE A 98 -25.05 -13.68 -5.25
N ASN A 99 -25.83 -13.01 -6.11
CA ASN A 99 -26.82 -13.68 -6.95
C ASN A 99 -26.08 -14.48 -8.02
N ALA A 100 -25.32 -15.49 -7.57
CA ALA A 100 -24.68 -16.49 -8.41
C ALA A 100 -25.79 -17.39 -8.93
N SER A 101 -26.15 -17.22 -10.20
CA SER A 101 -27.20 -17.99 -10.87
C SER A 101 -26.73 -19.43 -11.14
N ASN A 102 -26.67 -20.26 -10.09
CA ASN A 102 -26.26 -21.68 -10.09
C ASN A 102 -24.92 -22.01 -10.79
N GLY A 103 -24.10 -21.01 -11.08
CA GLY A 103 -22.79 -21.14 -11.70
C GLY A 103 -21.72 -20.45 -10.85
N GLU A 104 -20.52 -21.01 -10.88
CA GLU A 104 -19.33 -20.42 -10.26
C GLU A 104 -19.07 -19.02 -10.88
N CYS A 105 -19.04 -17.97 -10.06
CA CYS A 105 -18.76 -16.65 -10.59
C CYS A 105 -17.26 -16.44 -10.78
N ASP A 106 -16.80 -16.65 -12.00
CA ASP A 106 -15.47 -16.25 -12.43
C ASP A 106 -15.38 -14.71 -12.48
N LEU A 107 -14.67 -14.14 -11.51
CA LEU A 107 -14.44 -12.69 -11.41
C LEU A 107 -13.50 -12.16 -12.49
N PHE A 108 -12.77 -13.02 -13.20
CA PHE A 108 -11.80 -12.66 -14.24
C PHE A 108 -12.41 -12.69 -15.65
N VAL A 109 -13.64 -13.21 -15.81
CA VAL A 109 -14.39 -13.20 -17.08
C VAL A 109 -15.53 -12.18 -17.01
N GLY A 110 -15.32 -11.06 -17.69
CA GLY A 110 -16.17 -9.87 -17.62
C GLY A 110 -15.95 -8.95 -18.80
N ASP A 111 -16.63 -7.81 -18.75
CA ASP A 111 -16.46 -6.72 -19.70
C ASP A 111 -16.31 -5.41 -18.93
N TRP A 112 -15.55 -4.46 -19.50
CA TRP A 112 -15.53 -3.09 -18.99
C TRP A 112 -16.80 -2.37 -19.42
N VAL A 113 -17.50 -1.77 -18.46
CA VAL A 113 -18.75 -1.02 -18.71
C VAL A 113 -18.66 0.41 -18.18
N PRO A 114 -19.32 1.40 -18.82
CA PRO A 114 -19.38 2.75 -18.30
C PRO A 114 -20.02 2.83 -16.92
N ASP A 115 -19.49 3.71 -16.07
CA ASP A 115 -19.98 3.97 -14.73
C ASP A 115 -20.11 5.48 -14.44
N PRO A 116 -21.32 6.05 -14.53
CA PRO A 116 -21.57 7.47 -14.24
C PRO A 116 -21.35 7.86 -12.77
N SER A 117 -21.21 6.90 -11.85
CA SER A 117 -20.99 7.16 -10.41
C SER A 117 -19.51 7.17 -9.99
N ALA A 118 -18.61 6.83 -10.92
CA ALA A 118 -17.16 6.90 -10.75
C ALA A 118 -16.64 8.34 -10.98
N PRO A 119 -15.38 8.67 -10.62
CA PRO A 119 -14.40 7.84 -9.91
C PRO A 119 -14.71 7.73 -8.41
N VAL A 120 -14.25 6.63 -7.80
CA VAL A 120 -14.44 6.37 -6.35
C VAL A 120 -13.69 7.40 -5.48
N TYR A 121 -12.59 7.95 -5.98
CA TYR A 121 -11.80 9.01 -5.34
C TYR A 121 -11.28 10.00 -6.40
N THR A 122 -10.84 11.18 -5.94
CA THR A 122 -10.31 12.25 -6.80
C THR A 122 -9.01 12.83 -6.22
N ASN A 123 -8.32 13.64 -7.00
CA ASN A 123 -7.17 14.45 -6.54
C ASN A 123 -7.47 15.35 -5.33
N SER A 124 -8.73 15.70 -5.09
CA SER A 124 -9.15 16.51 -3.94
C SER A 124 -9.53 15.69 -2.72
N SER A 125 -9.90 14.41 -2.88
CA SER A 125 -10.26 13.54 -1.76
C SER A 125 -9.07 12.71 -1.26
N CYS A 126 -8.25 12.18 -2.17
CA CYS A 126 -7.06 11.40 -1.79
C CYS A 126 -5.77 12.24 -1.78
N ARG A 127 -4.95 12.06 -0.74
CA ARG A 127 -3.62 12.69 -0.61
C ARG A 127 -2.45 11.78 -0.96
N ASP A 128 -2.68 10.47 -1.07
CA ASP A 128 -1.65 9.45 -1.33
C ASP A 128 -1.33 9.26 -2.83
N ILE A 129 -1.97 10.03 -3.72
CA ILE A 129 -1.67 10.03 -5.16
C ILE A 129 -0.32 10.73 -5.39
N GLU A 130 0.72 9.95 -5.73
CA GLU A 130 2.05 10.50 -5.97
C GLU A 130 2.08 11.40 -7.22
N ALA A 131 2.90 12.46 -7.17
CA ALA A 131 2.95 13.47 -8.23
C ALA A 131 3.20 12.89 -9.63
N HIS A 132 4.01 11.82 -9.75
CA HIS A 132 4.29 11.16 -11.03
C HIS A 132 3.14 10.29 -11.57
N GLN A 133 2.20 9.87 -10.71
CA GLN A 133 1.02 9.10 -11.07
C GLN A 133 -0.22 9.98 -11.34
N ASN A 134 -0.18 11.24 -10.90
CA ASN A 134 -1.32 12.15 -10.98
C ASN A 134 -1.55 12.69 -12.41
N CYS A 135 -2.19 11.88 -13.27
CA CYS A 135 -2.44 12.21 -14.67
C CYS A 135 -3.14 13.57 -14.86
N MET A 136 -4.13 13.89 -14.03
CA MET A 136 -4.91 15.14 -14.13
C MET A 136 -4.06 16.37 -13.78
N MET A 137 -3.19 16.27 -12.76
CA MET A 137 -2.23 17.34 -12.42
C MET A 137 -1.13 17.46 -13.47
N ASN A 138 -0.72 16.35 -14.08
CA ASN A 138 0.30 16.28 -15.13
C ASN A 138 -0.24 16.63 -16.54
N GLY A 139 -1.43 17.23 -16.63
CA GLY A 139 -1.96 17.82 -17.87
C GLY A 139 -2.60 16.84 -18.85
N ARG A 140 -3.02 15.63 -18.40
CA ARG A 140 -3.82 14.73 -19.25
C ARG A 140 -5.16 15.42 -19.62
N PRO A 141 -5.50 15.54 -20.92
CA PRO A 141 -6.66 16.33 -21.36
C PRO A 141 -7.99 15.57 -21.30
N ASP A 142 -7.97 14.24 -21.33
CA ASP A 142 -9.15 13.39 -21.29
C ASP A 142 -9.41 12.83 -19.89
N SER A 143 -10.68 12.79 -19.46
CA SER A 143 -11.11 12.23 -18.17
C SER A 143 -11.97 10.97 -18.31
N GLY A 144 -12.34 10.57 -19.53
CA GLY A 144 -13.25 9.44 -19.79
C GLY A 144 -12.77 8.10 -19.23
N TYR A 145 -11.47 7.93 -19.04
CA TYR A 145 -10.86 6.74 -18.44
C TYR A 145 -11.27 6.51 -16.97
N LEU A 146 -11.74 7.55 -16.27
CA LEU A 146 -12.18 7.47 -14.86
C LEU A 146 -13.56 6.84 -14.69
N TYR A 147 -14.35 6.75 -15.75
CA TYR A 147 -15.78 6.39 -15.73
C TYR A 147 -16.03 4.96 -16.23
N TRP A 148 -15.15 4.04 -15.87
CA TRP A 148 -15.24 2.62 -16.24
C TRP A 148 -15.19 1.73 -15.00
N ARG A 149 -16.03 0.70 -14.97
CA ARG A 149 -15.95 -0.39 -13.98
C ARG A 149 -15.86 -1.74 -14.67
N TRP A 150 -15.20 -2.68 -14.00
CA TRP A 150 -15.22 -4.08 -14.38
C TRP A 150 -16.57 -4.70 -14.01
N ASN A 151 -17.14 -5.52 -14.90
CA ASN A 151 -18.40 -6.20 -14.68
C ASN A 151 -18.29 -7.68 -15.12
N PRO A 152 -18.12 -8.64 -14.18
CA PRO A 152 -18.13 -10.06 -14.48
C PRO A 152 -19.42 -10.49 -15.20
N ARG A 153 -19.33 -11.52 -16.05
CA ARG A 153 -20.49 -12.01 -16.81
C ARG A 153 -21.44 -12.86 -15.98
N SER A 154 -20.91 -13.56 -14.97
CA SER A 154 -21.65 -14.58 -14.21
C SER A 154 -22.23 -14.07 -12.88
N CYS A 155 -21.90 -12.85 -12.44
CA CYS A 155 -22.48 -12.22 -11.25
C CYS A 155 -22.26 -10.71 -11.22
N GLU A 156 -23.03 -10.02 -10.38
CA GLU A 156 -22.83 -8.61 -10.08
C GLU A 156 -21.82 -8.44 -8.92
N LEU A 157 -20.80 -7.59 -9.13
CA LEU A 157 -19.88 -7.19 -8.06
C LEU A 157 -20.54 -6.11 -7.19
N PRO A 158 -20.63 -6.29 -5.85
CA PRO A 158 -21.10 -5.23 -4.97
C PRO A 158 -20.13 -4.05 -5.00
N ARG A 159 -20.66 -2.85 -4.76
CA ARG A 159 -19.82 -1.66 -4.55
C ARG A 159 -18.91 -1.88 -3.35
N PHE A 160 -17.66 -1.42 -3.47
CA PHE A 160 -16.74 -1.41 -2.35
C PHE A 160 -17.21 -0.41 -1.29
N ASP A 161 -17.24 -0.84 -0.04
CA ASP A 161 -17.66 -0.08 1.13
C ASP A 161 -16.45 0.04 2.08
N PRO A 162 -15.84 1.23 2.21
CA PRO A 162 -14.63 1.40 2.99
C PRO A 162 -14.89 1.26 4.49
N GLU A 163 -16.04 1.73 5.01
CA GLU A 163 -16.40 1.60 6.42
C GLU A 163 -16.53 0.12 6.79
N LYS A 164 -17.26 -0.65 5.98
CA LYS A 164 -17.44 -2.10 6.17
C LYS A 164 -16.12 -2.86 6.05
N PHE A 165 -15.22 -2.48 5.15
CA PHE A 165 -13.89 -3.09 5.07
C PHE A 165 -13.06 -2.81 6.33
N LEU A 166 -13.02 -1.56 6.78
CA LEU A 166 -12.28 -1.16 7.98
C LEU A 166 -12.82 -1.86 9.23
N ASP A 167 -14.13 -2.03 9.34
CA ASP A 167 -14.79 -2.77 10.41
C ASP A 167 -14.39 -4.24 10.45
N LEU A 168 -14.38 -4.92 9.30
CA LEU A 168 -13.91 -6.31 9.17
C LEU A 168 -12.42 -6.46 9.46
N MET A 169 -11.62 -5.41 9.25
CA MET A 169 -10.17 -5.40 9.46
C MET A 169 -9.74 -4.93 10.86
N LYS A 170 -10.67 -4.57 11.76
CA LYS A 170 -10.37 -4.23 13.16
C LYS A 170 -9.54 -5.34 13.84
N ASN A 171 -8.41 -4.93 14.44
CA ASN A 171 -7.44 -5.81 15.10
C ASN A 171 -6.75 -6.85 14.18
N LYS A 172 -6.77 -6.63 12.85
CA LYS A 172 -6.04 -7.45 11.88
C LYS A 172 -4.90 -6.64 11.27
N TRP A 173 -3.83 -7.33 10.90
CA TRP A 173 -2.72 -6.76 10.13
C TRP A 173 -2.77 -7.32 8.72
N TRP A 174 -2.38 -6.49 7.75
CA TRP A 174 -2.33 -6.85 6.35
C TRP A 174 -1.16 -6.12 5.68
N ALA A 175 -0.62 -6.72 4.63
CA ALA A 175 0.52 -6.17 3.89
C ALA A 175 0.47 -6.65 2.45
N PHE A 176 0.88 -5.78 1.52
CA PHE A 176 1.19 -6.17 0.15
C PHE A 176 2.69 -6.44 0.02
N ILE A 177 3.05 -7.47 -0.73
CA ILE A 177 4.44 -7.80 -1.06
C ILE A 177 4.49 -7.93 -2.59
N GLY A 178 5.36 -7.16 -3.23
CA GLY A 178 5.49 -7.15 -4.68
C GLY A 178 6.30 -5.96 -5.18
N ASP A 179 6.05 -5.59 -6.43
CA ASP A 179 6.81 -4.62 -7.22
C ASP A 179 6.19 -3.20 -7.21
N SER A 180 6.56 -2.38 -8.20
CA SER A 180 5.98 -1.05 -8.41
C SER A 180 4.48 -1.08 -8.74
N ILE A 181 3.97 -2.11 -9.43
CA ILE A 181 2.54 -2.26 -9.70
C ILE A 181 1.79 -2.53 -8.39
N SER A 182 2.38 -3.36 -7.54
CA SER A 182 1.84 -3.65 -6.21
C SER A 182 1.76 -2.38 -5.34
N ARG A 183 2.78 -1.50 -5.40
CA ARG A 183 2.72 -0.17 -4.76
C ARG A 183 1.56 0.69 -5.28
N ASN A 184 1.35 0.74 -6.60
CA ASN A 184 0.24 1.48 -7.22
C ASN A 184 -1.12 0.97 -6.70
N HIS A 185 -1.29 -0.35 -6.52
CA HIS A 185 -2.50 -0.94 -5.94
C HIS A 185 -2.71 -0.50 -4.49
N VAL A 186 -1.65 -0.48 -3.65
CA VAL A 186 -1.76 -0.01 -2.26
C VAL A 186 -2.23 1.45 -2.22
N GLN A 187 -1.64 2.32 -3.02
CA GLN A 187 -1.97 3.75 -3.06
C GLN A 187 -3.43 3.98 -3.49
N SER A 188 -3.87 3.30 -4.56
CA SER A 188 -5.27 3.34 -5.00
C SER A 188 -6.23 2.85 -3.91
N PHE A 189 -5.85 1.79 -3.18
CA PHE A 189 -6.69 1.25 -2.10
C PHE A 189 -6.76 2.19 -0.89
N LEU A 190 -5.64 2.80 -0.48
CA LEU A 190 -5.63 3.80 0.59
C LEU A 190 -6.53 4.99 0.24
N CYS A 191 -6.51 5.46 -1.00
CA CYS A 191 -7.43 6.49 -1.49
C CYS A 191 -8.91 6.11 -1.36
N ILE A 192 -9.26 4.83 -1.56
CA ILE A 192 -10.64 4.33 -1.43
C ILE A 192 -11.04 4.23 0.05
N LEU A 193 -10.10 3.86 0.93
CA LEU A 193 -10.33 3.79 2.38
C LEU A 193 -10.41 5.17 3.07
N SER A 194 -9.87 6.22 2.44
CA SER A 194 -9.81 7.58 3.01
C SER A 194 -10.99 8.49 2.64
N GLN A 195 -12.06 7.93 2.07
CA GLN A 195 -13.22 8.68 1.56
C GLN A 195 -14.17 9.16 2.66
#